data_AF-A0AA37TST6-F1
#
_entry.id   AF-A0AA37TST6-F1
#
_cell.length_a   1.000
_cell.length_b   1.000
_cell.length_c   1.000
_cell.angle_alpha   90.00
_cell.angle_beta   90.00
_cell.angle_gamma   90.00
#
_symmetry.space_group_name_H-M   'P 1'
#
loop_
_entity.id
_entity.type
_entity.pdbx_description
1 polymer ?
#
loop_
_entity_poly.entity_id
_entity_poly.type
_entity_poly.pdbx_seq_one_letter_code
_entity_poly.pdbx_strand_id
1 'polypeptide(L)'
;MSQKQQLAKLEQLSSLLLDIRLTTLQAAARAKLESETQLAGLTLPSYAPHDLSEIAAAMTALNYERWADARRAELNMLLARQTVTLMEARDAAREAFGKKHALGGLAQKLANRKRYED
;
A
#
# COMPACT_ATOMS: atom_id res chain seq x y z
N MET A 1 33.59 -14.78 14.78
CA MET A 1 32.30 -15.40 14.42
C MET A 1 32.50 -16.30 13.21
N SER A 2 31.85 -17.46 13.16
CA SER A 2 31.93 -18.32 11.98
C SER A 2 31.04 -17.80 10.85
N GLN A 3 31.38 -18.14 9.61
CA GLN A 3 30.59 -17.78 8.42
C GLN A 3 29.12 -18.20 8.54
N LYS A 4 28.85 -19.34 9.20
CA LYS A 4 27.50 -19.83 9.49
C LYS A 4 26.73 -18.89 10.42
N GLN A 5 27.37 -18.37 11.47
CA GLN A 5 26.74 -17.44 12.41
C GLN A 5 26.44 -16.09 11.74
N GLN A 6 27.34 -15.61 10.88
CA GLN A 6 27.11 -14.39 10.10
C GLN A 6 25.93 -14.54 9.15
N LEU A 7 25.84 -15.67 8.44
CA LEU A 7 24.75 -15.94 7.51
C LEU A 7 23.40 -16.05 8.23
N ALA A 8 23.35 -16.75 9.38
CA ALA A 8 22.14 -16.84 10.20
C ALA A 8 21.66 -15.45 10.68
N LYS A 9 22.60 -14.58 11.07
CA LYS A 9 22.28 -13.19 11.46
C LYS A 9 21.74 -12.37 10.28
N LEU A 10 22.35 -12.52 9.09
CA LEU A 10 21.88 -11.84 7.88
C LEU A 10 20.48 -12.33 7.47
N GLU A 11 20.21 -13.63 7.60
CA GLU A 11 18.90 -14.21 7.34
C GLU A 11 17.84 -13.61 8.27
N GLN A 12 18.11 -13.57 9.58
CA GLN A 12 17.21 -12.93 10.57
C GLN A 12 16.94 -11.47 10.23
N LEU A 13 17.99 -10.68 9.94
CA LEU A 13 17.84 -9.27 9.57
C LEU A 13 17.04 -9.10 8.27
N SER A 14 17.26 -9.96 7.28
CA SER A 14 16.55 -9.91 6.01
C SER A 14 15.06 -10.28 6.16
N SER A 15 14.74 -11.19 7.09
CA SER A 15 13.34 -11.52 7.40
C SER A 15 12.65 -10.34 8.07
N LEU A 16 13.28 -9.75 9.09
CA LEU A 16 12.74 -8.56 9.77
C LEU A 16 12.52 -7.41 8.78
N LEU A 17 13.49 -7.17 7.89
CA LEU A 17 13.38 -6.14 6.87
C LEU A 17 12.21 -6.42 5.93
N LEU A 18 12.04 -7.67 5.48
CA LEU A 18 10.90 -8.04 4.65
C LEU A 18 9.57 -7.78 5.36
N ASP A 19 9.46 -8.18 6.63
CA ASP A 19 8.24 -7.99 7.43
C ASP A 19 7.88 -6.51 7.57
N ILE A 20 8.87 -5.65 7.81
CA ILE A 20 8.70 -4.19 7.83
C ILE A 20 8.19 -3.69 6.47
N ARG A 21 8.82 -4.10 5.36
CA ARG A 21 8.43 -3.64 4.02
C ARG A 21 7.03 -4.10 3.63
N LEU A 22 6.65 -5.32 3.99
CA LEU A 22 5.29 -5.82 3.77
C LEU A 22 4.25 -5.03 4.58
N THR A 23 4.58 -4.68 5.83
CA THR A 23 3.72 -3.84 6.66
C THR A 23 3.52 -2.44 6.05
N THR A 24 4.60 -1.82 5.56
CA THR A 24 4.52 -0.54 4.84
C THR A 24 3.68 -0.65 3.57
N LEU A 25 3.86 -1.71 2.79
CA LEU A 25 3.07 -1.96 1.58
C LEU A 25 1.57 -2.10 1.90
N GLN A 26 1.23 -2.85 2.94
CA GLN A 26 -0.16 -3.01 3.39
C GLN A 26 -0.76 -1.68 3.85
N ALA A 27 -0.01 -0.87 4.59
CA ALA A 27 -0.47 0.45 5.02
C ALA A 27 -0.74 1.38 3.82
N ALA A 28 0.17 1.43 2.84
CA ALA A 28 -0.01 2.22 1.62
C ALA A 28 -1.22 1.75 0.81
N ALA A 29 -1.43 0.44 0.68
CA ALA A 29 -2.57 -0.14 -0.01
C ALA A 29 -3.90 0.23 0.67
N ARG A 30 -3.96 0.15 2.02
CA ARG A 30 -5.14 0.54 2.79
C ARG A 30 -5.48 2.02 2.64
N ALA A 31 -4.49 2.90 2.72
CA ALA A 31 -4.70 4.34 2.56
C ALA A 31 -5.28 4.70 1.18
N LYS A 32 -4.78 4.04 0.13
CA LYS A 32 -5.31 4.19 -1.24
C LYS A 32 -6.76 3.71 -1.34
N LEU A 33 -7.06 2.52 -0.83
CA LEU A 33 -8.41 1.95 -0.83
C LEU A 33 -9.41 2.83 -0.08
N GLU A 34 -9.01 3.39 1.06
CA GLU A 34 -9.85 4.32 1.82
C GLU A 34 -10.21 5.56 1.00
N SER A 35 -9.22 6.13 0.29
CA SER A 35 -9.42 7.32 -0.54
C SER A 35 -10.28 7.01 -1.78
N GLU A 36 -10.12 5.83 -2.38
CA GLU A 36 -11.00 5.35 -3.46
C GLU A 36 -12.44 5.18 -2.97
N THR A 37 -12.63 4.66 -1.75
CA THR A 37 -13.96 4.49 -1.14
C THR A 37 -14.61 5.85 -0.88
N GLN A 38 -13.87 6.83 -0.37
CA GLN A 38 -14.37 8.19 -0.17
C GLN A 38 -14.78 8.82 -1.51
N LEU A 39 -13.97 8.66 -2.56
CA LEU A 39 -14.28 9.19 -3.89
C LEU A 39 -15.54 8.54 -4.49
N ALA A 40 -15.70 7.23 -4.35
CA ALA A 40 -16.90 6.53 -4.78
C ALA A 40 -18.16 7.05 -4.07
N GLY A 41 -18.06 7.36 -2.77
CA GLY A 41 -19.16 7.94 -1.99
C GLY A 41 -19.63 9.31 -2.50
N LEU A 42 -18.75 10.10 -3.12
CA LEU A 42 -19.09 11.41 -3.71
C LEU A 42 -19.79 11.31 -5.08
N THR A 43 -19.88 10.12 -5.65
CA THR A 43 -20.50 9.91 -6.98
C THR A 43 -21.96 9.48 -6.86
N LEU A 44 -22.41 9.16 -5.64
CA LEU A 44 -23.79 8.75 -5.40
C LEU A 44 -24.73 9.96 -5.54
N PRO A 45 -25.83 9.84 -6.32
CA PRO A 45 -26.79 10.91 -6.44
C PRO A 45 -27.43 11.21 -5.08
N SER A 46 -27.50 12.50 -4.73
CA SER A 46 -28.21 12.95 -3.55
C SER A 46 -29.71 12.97 -3.84
N TYR A 47 -30.49 12.16 -3.10
CA TYR A 47 -31.94 12.21 -3.17
C TYR A 47 -32.45 13.43 -2.40
N ALA A 48 -33.08 14.38 -3.11
CA ALA A 48 -33.75 15.49 -2.46
C ALA A 48 -34.98 14.99 -1.70
N PRO A 49 -35.17 15.36 -0.42
CA PRO A 49 -36.40 15.11 0.31
C PRO A 49 -37.61 15.66 -0.45
N HIS A 50 -38.69 14.88 -0.53
CA HIS A 50 -39.92 15.24 -1.24
C HIS A 50 -40.62 16.49 -0.68
N ASP A 51 -40.27 16.92 0.52
CA ASP A 51 -40.88 18.06 1.22
C ASP A 51 -40.22 19.42 0.92
N LEU A 52 -39.17 19.46 0.09
CA LEU A 52 -38.54 20.71 -0.34
C LEU A 52 -39.22 21.29 -1.58
N SER A 53 -39.34 22.61 -1.64
CA SER A 53 -39.70 23.29 -2.89
C SER A 53 -38.65 23.01 -3.98
N GLU A 54 -39.07 22.95 -5.23
CA GLU A 54 -38.18 22.63 -6.36
C GLU A 54 -36.96 23.57 -6.42
N ILE A 55 -37.16 24.86 -6.14
CA ILE A 55 -36.09 25.85 -6.10
C ILE A 55 -35.10 25.55 -4.96
N ALA A 56 -35.60 25.23 -3.76
CA ALA A 56 -34.74 24.89 -2.63
C ALA A 56 -33.97 23.58 -2.86
N ALA A 57 -34.60 22.59 -3.48
CA ALA A 57 -33.95 21.35 -3.90
C ALA A 57 -32.83 21.62 -4.92
N ALA A 58 -33.10 22.44 -5.95
CA ALA A 58 -32.12 22.81 -6.98
C ALA A 58 -30.93 23.58 -6.41
N MET A 59 -31.16 24.54 -5.51
CA MET A 59 -30.09 25.28 -4.84
C MET A 59 -29.22 24.37 -3.97
N THR A 60 -29.84 23.42 -3.25
CA THR A 60 -29.13 22.46 -2.40
C THR A 60 -28.27 21.52 -3.25
N ALA A 61 -28.81 21.00 -4.35
CA ALA A 61 -28.07 20.16 -5.30
C ALA A 61 -26.86 20.91 -5.89
N LEU A 62 -27.04 22.17 -6.32
CA LEU A 62 -25.95 22.98 -6.86
C LEU A 62 -24.85 23.25 -5.83
N ASN A 63 -25.21 23.55 -4.58
CA ASN A 63 -24.24 23.76 -3.51
C ASN A 63 -23.49 22.47 -3.17
N TYR A 64 -24.19 21.33 -3.15
CA TYR A 64 -23.57 20.02 -2.98
C TYR A 64 -22.56 19.72 -4.09
N GLU A 65 -22.93 19.90 -5.37
CA GLU A 65 -22.00 19.61 -6.48
C GLU A 65 -20.74 20.48 -6.42
N ARG A 66 -20.87 21.77 -6.09
CA ARG A 66 -19.70 22.65 -5.92
C ARG A 66 -18.75 22.16 -4.83
N TRP A 67 -19.31 21.72 -3.70
CA TRP A 67 -18.52 21.13 -2.62
C TRP A 67 -17.91 19.79 -3.03
N ALA A 68 -18.69 18.93 -3.70
CA ALA A 68 -18.27 17.61 -4.13
C ALA A 68 -17.14 17.71 -5.18
N ASP A 69 -17.20 18.65 -6.11
CA ASP A 69 -16.15 18.89 -7.11
C ASP A 69 -14.82 19.28 -6.49
N ALA A 70 -14.84 20.22 -5.53
CA ALA A 70 -13.64 20.59 -4.78
C ALA A 70 -13.07 19.37 -4.04
N ARG A 71 -13.94 18.58 -3.40
CA ARG A 71 -13.53 17.38 -2.65
C ARG A 71 -12.99 16.26 -3.56
N ARG A 72 -13.60 16.02 -4.72
CA ARG A 72 -13.13 15.07 -5.75
C ARG A 72 -11.74 15.47 -6.25
N ALA A 73 -11.49 16.76 -6.49
CA ALA A 73 -10.18 17.26 -6.93
C ALA A 73 -9.09 17.00 -5.87
N GLU A 74 -9.37 17.30 -4.59
CA GLU A 74 -8.46 17.02 -3.47
C GLU A 74 -8.12 15.52 -3.38
N LEU A 75 -9.15 14.65 -3.42
CA LEU A 75 -8.98 13.20 -3.35
C LEU A 75 -8.18 12.65 -4.53
N ASN A 76 -8.41 13.15 -5.75
CA ASN A 76 -7.64 12.74 -6.93
C ASN A 76 -6.15 13.09 -6.79
N MET A 77 -5.82 14.28 -6.27
CA MET A 77 -4.43 14.64 -5.98
C MET A 77 -3.81 13.74 -4.89
N LEU A 78 -4.57 13.40 -3.86
CA LEU A 78 -4.13 12.48 -2.82
C LEU A 78 -3.88 11.08 -3.37
N LEU A 79 -4.79 10.56 -4.19
CA LEU A 79 -4.68 9.26 -4.85
C LEU A 79 -3.46 9.18 -5.77
N ALA A 80 -3.13 10.26 -6.48
CA ALA A 80 -1.92 10.32 -7.28
C ALA A 80 -0.66 10.13 -6.41
N ARG A 81 -0.57 10.82 -5.27
CA ARG A 81 0.55 10.66 -4.31
C ARG A 81 0.58 9.26 -3.71
N GLN A 82 -0.56 8.75 -3.25
CA GLN A 82 -0.66 7.40 -2.67
C GLN A 82 -0.30 6.31 -3.68
N THR A 83 -0.59 6.51 -4.96
CA THR A 83 -0.19 5.58 -6.03
C THR A 83 1.32 5.48 -6.15
N VAL A 84 2.02 6.62 -6.12
CA VAL A 84 3.50 6.64 -6.09
C VAL A 84 4.02 5.94 -4.84
N THR A 85 3.51 6.29 -3.66
CA THR A 85 3.91 5.64 -2.39
C THR A 85 3.68 4.13 -2.42
N LEU A 86 2.57 3.66 -3.00
CA LEU A 86 2.27 2.24 -3.15
C LEU A 86 3.28 1.54 -4.07
N MET A 87 3.62 2.18 -5.20
CA MET A 87 4.62 1.65 -6.14
C MET A 87 6.00 1.52 -5.47
N GLU A 88 6.45 2.55 -4.76
CA GLU A 88 7.71 2.56 -4.03
C GLU A 88 7.74 1.48 -2.94
N ALA A 89 6.67 1.37 -2.15
CA ALA A 89 6.56 0.35 -1.10
C ALA A 89 6.58 -1.07 -1.69
N ARG A 90 5.92 -1.27 -2.84
CA ARG A 90 5.91 -2.55 -3.55
C ARG A 90 7.30 -2.92 -4.03
N ASP A 91 8.02 -1.98 -4.62
CA ASP A 91 9.36 -2.23 -5.16
C ASP A 91 10.36 -2.49 -4.03
N ALA A 92 10.27 -1.76 -2.91
CA ALA A 92 11.07 -2.03 -1.71
C ALA A 92 10.77 -3.40 -1.09
N ALA A 93 9.50 -3.82 -1.05
CA ALA A 93 9.13 -5.16 -0.58
C ALA A 93 9.66 -6.26 -1.51
N ARG A 94 9.61 -6.05 -2.83
CA ARG A 94 10.18 -6.97 -3.83
C ARG A 94 11.68 -7.13 -3.64
N GLU A 95 12.41 -6.03 -3.43
CA GLU A 95 13.85 -6.07 -3.18
C GLU A 95 14.19 -6.81 -1.88
N ALA A 96 13.49 -6.51 -0.78
CA ALA A 96 13.69 -7.20 0.49
C ALA A 96 13.42 -8.71 0.39
N PHE A 97 12.37 -9.08 -0.34
CA PHE A 97 12.05 -10.49 -0.64
C PHE A 97 13.19 -11.16 -1.42
N GLY A 98 13.68 -10.51 -2.49
CA GLY A 98 14.80 -11.01 -3.28
C GLY A 98 16.07 -11.23 -2.44
N LYS A 99 16.39 -10.28 -1.55
CA LYS A 99 17.53 -10.40 -0.62
C LYS A 99 17.38 -11.60 0.33
N LYS A 100 16.21 -11.77 0.94
CA LYS A 100 15.92 -12.94 1.80
C LYS A 100 16.06 -14.25 1.03
N HIS A 101 15.49 -14.33 -0.17
CA HIS A 101 15.56 -15.52 -1.01
C HIS A 101 16.99 -15.86 -1.42
N ALA A 102 17.80 -14.86 -1.81
CA ALA A 102 19.20 -15.05 -2.16
C ALA A 102 20.02 -15.59 -0.98
N LEU A 103 19.81 -15.07 0.23
CA LEU A 103 20.48 -15.55 1.44
C LEU A 103 20.09 -17.00 1.77
N GLY A 104 18.81 -17.36 1.66
CA GLY A 104 18.36 -18.74 1.83
C GLY A 104 19.02 -19.70 0.84
N GLY A 105 19.13 -19.30 -0.44
CA GLY A 105 19.82 -20.07 -1.46
C GLY A 105 21.31 -20.27 -1.18
N LEU A 106 21.99 -19.24 -0.64
CA LEU A 106 23.40 -19.34 -0.22
C LEU A 106 23.57 -20.27 0.98
N ALA A 107 22.67 -20.20 1.96
CA ALA A 107 22.68 -21.09 3.13
C ALA A 107 22.51 -22.55 2.72
N GLN A 108 21.57 -22.83 1.80
CA GLN A 108 21.36 -24.17 1.25
C GLN A 108 22.61 -24.70 0.53
N LYS A 109 23.25 -23.88 -0.31
CA LYS A 109 24.46 -24.27 -1.04
C LYS A 109 25.63 -24.59 -0.10
N LEU A 110 25.83 -23.79 0.95
CA LEU A 110 26.87 -24.03 1.95
C LEU A 110 26.61 -25.32 2.76
N ALA A 111 25.35 -25.58 3.12
CA ALA A 111 24.97 -26.82 3.78
C ALA A 111 25.24 -28.05 2.90
N ASN A 112 24.92 -27.95 1.60
CA ASN A 112 25.17 -29.03 0.65
C ASN A 112 26.66 -29.27 0.40
N ARG A 113 27.48 -28.22 0.28
CA ARG A 113 28.93 -28.35 0.06
C ARG A 113 29.61 -29.14 1.19
N LYS A 114 29.26 -28.81 2.44
CA LYS A 114 29.81 -29.50 3.61
C LYS A 114 29.47 -30.99 3.63
N ARG A 115 28.28 -31.37 3.14
CA ARG A 115 27.84 -32.77 3.05
C ARG A 115 28.61 -33.62 2.05
N TYR A 116 29.34 -33.01 1.11
CA TYR A 116 30.20 -33.71 0.16
C TYR A 116 31.68 -33.71 0.60
N GLU A 117 32.04 -32.94 1.64
CA GLU A 117 33.40 -32.85 2.19
C GLU A 117 33.58 -33.73 3.45
N ASP A 118 32.47 -34.18 4.07
CA ASP A 118 32.40 -35.19 5.14
C ASP A 118 32.08 -36.59 4.55
#